data_AF-A0A914IL02-F1
#
_entry.id   AF-A0A914IL02-F1
#
_cell.length_a   1.000
_cell.length_b   1.000
_cell.length_c   1.000
_cell.angle_alpha   90.00
_cell.angle_beta   90.00
_cell.angle_gamma   90.00
#
_symmetry.space_group_name_H-M   'P 1'
#
loop_
_entity.id
_entity.type
_entity.pdbx_description
1 polymer ?
#
loop_
_entity_poly.entity_id
_entity_poly.type
_entity_poly.pdbx_seq_one_letter_code
_entity_poly.pdbx_strand_id
1 'polypeptide(L)'
;MQKLTILTILGVFVAVAVCNFHLVDNLVELTPASKLKYLMIGQAAMGTCPNEDLIKKANHDWENYLGFSTDLTWKNASTLWVNVRRMLKSSLDSFMKVCRSRDLFYQTFGQSLYYQCINIFSLMQYTTDWTTAALYSRMWQHLDFMCDVGYEQLITPGVWKCVNNVTGDDLCNSAYQQQANWTNPATICPAVQNYMSCQKALFDGFCGQPIGYYACEDVRMGYGGFCENLRCLVQAANRPTTKSTP
;
A
#
# COMPACT_ATOMS: atom_id res chain seq x y z
N MET A 1 -14.53 5.34 62.57
CA MET A 1 -15.34 4.93 61.40
C MET A 1 -14.92 5.77 60.20
N GLN A 2 -13.96 5.29 59.39
CA GLN A 2 -13.70 5.74 58.00
C GLN A 2 -12.48 4.97 57.46
N LYS A 3 -12.69 3.69 57.14
CA LYS A 3 -11.74 2.84 56.40
C LYS A 3 -12.58 1.82 55.64
N LEU A 4 -13.31 2.25 54.60
CA LEU A 4 -13.94 1.31 53.67
C LEU A 4 -14.47 2.00 52.40
N THR A 5 -13.60 2.70 51.65
CA THR A 5 -14.02 3.25 50.34
C THR A 5 -12.86 3.40 49.36
N ILE A 6 -11.89 2.50 49.38
CA ILE A 6 -10.82 2.42 48.37
C ILE A 6 -10.56 0.93 48.08
N LEU A 7 -11.56 0.21 47.57
CA LEU A 7 -11.40 -1.18 47.11
C LEU A 7 -12.58 -1.63 46.24
N THR A 8 -13.03 -0.77 45.32
CA THR A 8 -14.10 -1.10 44.36
C THR A 8 -13.96 -0.41 43.00
N ILE A 9 -12.78 0.15 42.69
CA ILE A 9 -12.53 0.83 41.40
C ILE A 9 -11.46 0.10 40.56
N LEU A 10 -10.78 -0.91 41.10
CA LEU A 10 -9.74 -1.67 40.37
C LEU A 10 -10.18 -3.04 39.83
N GLY A 11 -11.48 -3.31 39.76
CA GLY A 11 -12.03 -4.63 39.43
C GLY A 11 -13.04 -4.68 38.29
N VAL A 12 -13.08 -3.69 37.38
CA VAL A 12 -14.02 -3.66 36.23
C VAL A 12 -13.32 -3.51 34.87
N PHE A 13 -11.98 -3.40 34.82
CA PHE A 13 -11.24 -3.27 33.55
C PHE A 13 -10.54 -4.55 33.07
N VAL A 14 -10.80 -5.70 33.70
CA VAL A 14 -10.30 -6.99 33.22
C VAL A 14 -11.48 -7.96 33.15
N ALA A 15 -11.75 -8.47 31.95
CA ALA A 15 -12.77 -9.46 31.59
C ALA A 15 -14.15 -8.96 31.12
N VAL A 16 -14.19 -8.23 30.00
CA VAL A 16 -15.07 -8.58 28.84
C VAL A 16 -14.28 -8.29 27.55
N ALA A 17 -13.12 -8.93 27.40
CA ALA A 17 -12.30 -8.90 26.19
C ALA A 17 -12.36 -10.23 25.40
N VAL A 18 -13.30 -11.11 25.75
CA VAL A 18 -13.48 -12.41 25.09
C VAL A 18 -14.98 -12.67 25.03
N CYS A 19 -15.60 -12.37 23.88
CA CYS A 19 -16.81 -12.99 23.32
C CYS A 19 -17.41 -12.05 22.28
N ASN A 20 -17.15 -12.33 21.00
CA ASN A 20 -18.15 -12.36 19.91
C ASN A 20 -17.46 -12.42 18.54
N PHE A 21 -16.60 -13.43 18.34
CA PHE A 21 -16.23 -13.92 17.00
C PHE A 21 -16.92 -15.28 16.76
N HIS A 22 -18.24 -15.34 16.95
CA HIS A 22 -19.04 -16.51 16.57
C HIS A 22 -20.46 -16.09 16.19
N LEU A 23 -20.58 -15.18 15.22
CA LEU A 23 -21.85 -14.94 14.54
C LEU A 23 -21.55 -14.42 13.13
N VAL A 24 -21.31 -15.31 12.15
CA VAL A 24 -21.90 -15.23 10.79
C VAL A 24 -21.71 -16.58 10.06
N ASP A 25 -22.45 -17.63 10.43
CA ASP A 25 -22.49 -18.87 9.61
C ASP A 25 -23.78 -18.99 8.78
N ASN A 26 -24.65 -17.98 8.74
CA ASN A 26 -25.88 -18.02 7.94
C ASN A 26 -26.33 -16.64 7.43
N LEU A 27 -25.50 -15.94 6.67
CA LEU A 27 -25.94 -14.72 5.95
C LEU A 27 -25.48 -14.76 4.49
N VAL A 28 -26.44 -15.11 3.63
CA VAL A 28 -26.61 -14.66 2.25
C VAL A 28 -25.46 -15.05 1.30
N GLU A 29 -25.78 -15.49 0.08
CA GLU A 29 -24.82 -15.51 -1.02
C GLU A 29 -24.41 -14.06 -1.35
N LEU A 30 -23.57 -13.50 -0.49
CA LEU A 30 -22.97 -12.19 -0.64
C LEU A 30 -21.90 -12.35 -1.70
N THR A 31 -22.04 -11.56 -2.77
CA THR A 31 -21.03 -11.40 -3.81
C THR A 31 -19.65 -11.16 -3.19
N PRO A 32 -18.54 -11.51 -3.89
CA PRO A 32 -17.18 -11.35 -3.37
C PRO A 32 -16.88 -9.93 -2.83
N ALA A 33 -17.45 -8.89 -3.46
CA ALA A 33 -17.30 -7.50 -3.05
C ALA A 33 -17.90 -7.21 -1.66
N SER A 34 -19.07 -7.79 -1.34
CA SER A 34 -19.70 -7.63 -0.02
C SER A 34 -18.95 -8.34 1.10
N LYS A 35 -18.32 -9.50 0.84
CA LYS A 35 -17.49 -10.19 1.85
C LYS A 35 -16.22 -9.41 2.20
N LEU A 36 -15.67 -8.69 1.22
CA LEU A 36 -14.53 -7.79 1.44
C LEU A 36 -14.88 -6.63 2.38
N LYS A 37 -16.06 -6.03 2.20
CA LYS A 37 -16.53 -4.89 3.00
C LYS A 37 -16.61 -5.20 4.50
N TYR A 38 -16.90 -6.46 4.87
CA TYR A 38 -16.98 -6.91 6.26
C TYR A 38 -15.64 -7.30 6.90
N LEU A 39 -14.58 -7.52 6.12
CA LEU A 39 -13.25 -7.84 6.64
C LEU A 39 -12.45 -6.60 7.07
N MET A 40 -12.96 -5.39 6.82
CA MET A 40 -12.20 -4.13 6.92
C MET A 40 -12.82 -3.08 7.84
N ILE A 41 -13.57 -3.52 8.85
CA ILE A 41 -14.38 -2.68 9.76
C ILE A 41 -13.51 -1.73 10.65
N GLY A 42 -12.19 -1.88 10.64
CA GLY A 42 -11.25 -1.07 11.44
C GLY A 42 -10.92 0.33 10.91
N GLN A 43 -11.20 0.66 9.63
CA GLN A 43 -10.81 1.94 9.02
C GLN A 43 -11.97 2.95 8.85
N ALA A 44 -13.14 2.65 9.44
CA ALA A 44 -14.34 3.49 9.37
C ALA A 44 -14.23 4.87 10.06
N ALA A 45 -13.06 5.22 10.60
CA ALA A 45 -12.79 6.54 11.19
C ALA A 45 -12.27 7.59 10.19
N MET A 46 -11.98 7.20 8.94
CA MET A 46 -11.60 8.17 7.91
C MET A 46 -12.86 8.83 7.36
N GLY A 47 -12.96 10.16 7.50
CA GLY A 47 -14.06 10.95 6.97
C GLY A 47 -14.34 10.68 5.49
N THR A 48 -15.53 11.06 5.04
CA THR A 48 -15.98 10.83 3.66
C THR A 48 -15.44 11.89 2.72
N CYS A 49 -14.98 11.48 1.53
CA CYS A 49 -14.67 12.42 0.47
C CYS A 49 -15.96 13.20 0.08
N PRO A 50 -15.91 14.54 -0.05
CA PRO A 50 -17.10 15.37 -0.23
C PRO A 50 -17.80 15.10 -1.57
N ASN A 51 -17.04 14.82 -2.63
CA ASN A 51 -17.55 14.38 -3.93
C ASN A 51 -16.41 13.81 -4.80
N GLU A 52 -16.78 13.05 -5.83
CA GLU A 52 -15.85 12.49 -6.82
C GLU A 52 -15.19 13.57 -7.70
N ASP A 53 -15.84 14.72 -7.89
CA ASP A 53 -15.36 15.76 -8.83
C ASP A 53 -14.06 16.41 -8.35
N LEU A 54 -13.83 16.49 -7.04
CA LEU A 54 -12.54 16.89 -6.48
C LEU A 54 -11.42 15.92 -6.89
N ILE A 55 -11.68 14.60 -6.86
CA ILE A 55 -10.72 13.58 -7.28
C ILE A 55 -10.44 13.70 -8.78
N LYS A 56 -11.49 13.88 -9.60
CA LYS A 56 -11.35 14.07 -11.06
C LYS A 56 -10.50 15.29 -11.38
N LYS A 57 -10.77 16.43 -10.73
CA LYS A 57 -10.00 17.66 -10.94
C LYS A 57 -8.53 17.49 -10.56
N ALA A 58 -8.27 16.93 -9.37
CA ALA A 58 -6.90 16.71 -8.92
C ALA A 58 -6.13 15.76 -9.86
N ASN A 59 -6.79 14.69 -10.34
CA ASN A 59 -6.21 13.74 -11.28
C ASN A 59 -5.90 14.41 -12.63
N HIS A 60 -6.84 15.20 -13.17
CA HIS A 60 -6.66 15.95 -14.40
C HIS A 60 -5.47 16.92 -14.33
N ASP A 61 -5.38 17.71 -13.25
CA ASP A 61 -4.30 18.68 -13.06
C ASP A 61 -2.93 17.97 -12.93
N TRP A 62 -2.91 16.82 -12.26
CA TRP A 62 -1.72 15.98 -12.10
C TRP A 62 -1.26 15.34 -13.41
N GLU A 63 -2.18 14.80 -14.21
CA GLU A 63 -1.89 14.24 -15.54
C GLU A 63 -1.34 15.32 -16.47
N ASN A 64 -1.98 16.50 -16.49
CA ASN A 64 -1.51 17.64 -17.27
C ASN A 64 -0.08 18.06 -16.86
N TYR A 65 0.22 18.10 -15.56
CA TYR A 65 1.57 18.40 -15.07
C TYR A 65 2.62 17.37 -15.51
N LEU A 66 2.26 16.08 -15.47
CA LEU A 66 3.14 15.00 -15.91
C LEU A 66 3.27 14.91 -17.43
N GLY A 67 2.32 15.48 -18.18
CA GLY A 67 2.24 15.38 -19.64
C GLY A 67 1.56 14.09 -20.12
N PHE A 68 0.67 13.53 -19.31
CA PHE A 68 -0.19 12.41 -19.69
C PHE A 68 -1.45 12.90 -20.40
N SER A 69 -2.19 11.98 -21.03
CA SER A 69 -3.54 12.30 -21.52
C SER A 69 -4.44 12.61 -20.34
N THR A 70 -5.13 13.75 -20.42
CA THR A 70 -6.14 14.23 -19.45
C THR A 70 -7.51 13.58 -19.65
N ASP A 71 -7.65 12.68 -20.64
CA ASP A 71 -8.85 11.86 -20.84
C ASP A 71 -8.88 10.68 -19.88
N LEU A 72 -7.75 10.38 -19.24
CA LEU A 72 -7.67 9.38 -18.19
C LEU A 72 -8.34 9.92 -16.91
N THR A 73 -8.90 8.99 -16.16
CA THR A 73 -9.45 9.28 -14.83
C THR A 73 -8.78 8.35 -13.83
N TRP A 74 -9.02 8.60 -12.54
CA TRP A 74 -8.59 7.68 -11.48
C TRP A 74 -9.10 6.24 -11.69
N LYS A 75 -10.19 6.04 -12.46
CA LYS A 75 -10.72 4.71 -12.83
C LYS A 75 -9.84 3.98 -13.84
N ASN A 76 -8.91 4.67 -14.50
CA ASN A 76 -7.90 4.10 -15.39
C ASN A 76 -6.61 3.76 -14.62
N ALA A 77 -6.71 3.38 -13.34
CA ALA A 77 -5.61 3.17 -12.40
C ALA A 77 -4.44 2.33 -12.94
N SER A 78 -4.73 1.28 -13.71
CA SER A 78 -3.69 0.43 -14.32
C SER A 78 -2.85 1.19 -15.35
N THR A 79 -3.49 1.99 -16.21
CA THR A 79 -2.81 2.82 -17.20
C THR A 79 -1.99 3.91 -16.53
N LEU A 80 -2.57 4.57 -15.52
CA LEU A 80 -1.87 5.58 -14.73
C LEU A 80 -0.63 5.00 -14.07
N TRP A 81 -0.75 3.84 -13.42
CA TRP A 81 0.37 3.21 -12.75
C TRP A 81 1.48 2.81 -13.71
N VAL A 82 1.15 2.31 -14.90
CA VAL A 82 2.16 2.02 -15.95
C VAL A 82 2.88 3.28 -16.39
N ASN A 83 2.16 4.38 -16.62
CA ASN A 83 2.75 5.66 -17.05
C ASN A 83 3.65 6.24 -15.96
N VAL A 84 3.20 6.26 -14.71
CA VAL A 84 3.99 6.72 -13.55
C VAL A 84 5.24 5.87 -13.37
N ARG A 85 5.12 4.53 -13.36
CA ARG A 85 6.30 3.65 -13.23
C ARG A 85 7.32 3.87 -14.34
N ARG A 86 6.87 4.12 -15.56
CA ARG A 86 7.77 4.45 -16.67
C ARG A 86 8.55 5.74 -16.39
N MET A 87 7.89 6.77 -15.87
CA MET A 87 8.58 8.01 -15.48
C MET A 87 9.56 7.79 -14.33
N LEU A 88 9.14 7.12 -13.26
CA LEU A 88 9.98 6.81 -12.09
C LEU A 88 11.28 6.08 -12.46
N LYS A 89 11.23 5.18 -13.47
CA LYS A 89 12.39 4.41 -13.94
C LYS A 89 13.23 5.10 -15.03
N SER A 90 12.77 6.22 -15.60
CA SER A 90 13.38 6.80 -16.80
C SER A 90 14.65 7.62 -16.54
N SER A 91 14.61 8.54 -15.58
CA SER A 91 15.73 9.37 -15.16
C SER A 91 15.49 9.87 -13.73
N LEU A 92 16.56 10.31 -13.05
CA LEU A 92 16.42 10.94 -11.74
C LEU A 92 15.56 12.19 -11.83
N ASP A 93 15.70 13.00 -12.89
CA ASP A 93 14.87 14.20 -13.11
C ASP A 93 13.38 13.85 -13.30
N SER A 94 13.07 12.78 -14.02
CA SER A 94 11.69 12.32 -14.15
C SER A 94 11.13 11.80 -12.83
N PHE A 95 11.93 11.09 -12.03
CA PHE A 95 11.57 10.70 -10.67
C PHE A 95 11.26 11.94 -9.81
N MET A 96 12.14 12.94 -9.82
CA MET A 96 11.94 14.23 -9.14
C MET A 96 10.66 14.93 -9.59
N LYS A 97 10.37 14.91 -10.90
CA LYS A 97 9.14 15.48 -11.46
C LYS A 97 7.90 14.76 -10.92
N VAL A 98 7.91 13.43 -10.84
CA VAL A 98 6.80 12.65 -10.25
C VAL A 98 6.63 13.01 -8.77
N CYS A 99 7.69 13.09 -7.99
CA CYS A 99 7.59 13.46 -6.58
C CYS A 99 7.04 14.88 -6.36
N ARG A 100 7.47 15.85 -7.16
CA ARG A 100 6.88 17.19 -7.13
C ARG A 100 5.41 17.18 -7.52
N SER A 101 5.02 16.37 -8.51
CA SER A 101 3.62 16.24 -8.92
C SER A 101 2.75 15.63 -7.81
N ARG A 102 3.30 14.70 -7.02
CA ARG A 102 2.63 14.13 -5.84
C ARG A 102 2.32 15.21 -4.83
N ASP A 103 3.28 16.07 -4.51
CA ASP A 103 3.07 17.14 -3.54
C ASP A 103 1.99 18.13 -4.00
N LEU A 104 1.95 18.48 -5.29
CA LEU A 104 0.91 19.33 -5.87
C LEU A 104 -0.47 18.66 -5.81
N PHE A 105 -0.53 17.36 -6.08
CA PHE A 105 -1.77 16.58 -5.96
C PHE A 105 -2.25 16.58 -4.51
N TYR A 106 -1.37 16.29 -3.54
CA TYR A 106 -1.66 16.34 -2.11
C TYR A 106 -2.18 17.72 -1.66
N GLN A 107 -1.54 18.80 -2.11
CA GLN A 107 -1.95 20.17 -1.81
C GLN A 107 -3.34 20.54 -2.33
N THR A 108 -3.81 19.89 -3.42
CA THR A 108 -5.15 20.13 -3.96
C THR A 108 -6.25 19.71 -2.97
N PHE A 109 -5.99 18.70 -2.14
CA PHE A 109 -6.90 18.26 -1.09
C PHE A 109 -6.61 18.94 0.25
N GLY A 110 -5.33 19.14 0.57
CA GLY A 110 -4.86 19.38 1.92
C GLY A 110 -4.78 18.09 2.76
N GLN A 111 -4.11 18.16 3.91
CA GLN A 111 -3.70 16.98 4.69
C GLN A 111 -4.84 16.02 5.03
N SER A 112 -5.91 16.53 5.67
CA SER A 112 -7.00 15.67 6.14
C SER A 112 -7.81 15.08 4.98
N LEU A 113 -8.04 15.86 3.93
CA LEU A 113 -8.93 15.47 2.84
C LEU A 113 -8.27 14.50 1.87
N TYR A 114 -6.94 14.58 1.71
CA TYR A 114 -6.17 13.66 0.87
C TYR A 114 -6.39 12.21 1.32
N TYR A 115 -6.12 11.89 2.59
CA TYR A 115 -6.30 10.52 3.10
C TYR A 115 -7.79 10.10 3.12
N GLN A 116 -8.72 11.05 3.23
CA GLN A 116 -10.15 10.78 3.14
C GLN A 116 -10.64 10.52 1.71
N CYS A 117 -9.99 11.07 0.68
CA CYS A 117 -10.42 10.88 -0.71
C CYS A 117 -9.64 9.78 -1.44
N ILE A 118 -8.37 9.56 -1.08
CA ILE A 118 -7.45 8.64 -1.75
C ILE A 118 -7.33 7.31 -0.99
N ASN A 119 -8.26 7.03 -0.09
CA ASN A 119 -8.42 5.70 0.48
C ASN A 119 -9.41 4.87 -0.34
N ILE A 120 -9.19 3.57 -0.31
CA ILE A 120 -9.98 2.58 -1.02
C ILE A 120 -11.48 2.64 -0.69
N PHE A 121 -11.87 2.90 0.56
CA PHE A 121 -13.28 2.90 0.97
C PHE A 121 -14.05 4.09 0.42
N SER A 122 -13.44 5.27 0.38
CA SER A 122 -14.04 6.45 -0.24
C SER A 122 -14.17 6.28 -1.74
N LEU A 123 -13.14 5.71 -2.41
CA LEU A 123 -13.19 5.44 -3.85
C LEU A 123 -14.28 4.43 -4.21
N MET A 124 -14.51 3.42 -3.35
CA MET A 124 -15.59 2.44 -3.52
C MET A 124 -17.01 3.01 -3.39
N GLN A 125 -17.16 4.27 -2.96
CA GLN A 125 -18.46 4.96 -3.03
C GLN A 125 -18.80 5.37 -4.48
N TYR A 126 -17.80 5.42 -5.35
CA TYR A 126 -17.90 5.93 -6.74
C TYR A 126 -17.60 4.86 -7.80
N THR A 127 -17.31 3.62 -7.39
CA THR A 127 -17.10 2.48 -8.28
C THR A 127 -17.50 1.16 -7.62
N THR A 128 -17.93 0.18 -8.42
CA THR A 128 -18.11 -1.22 -7.98
C THR A 128 -16.88 -2.08 -8.22
N ASP A 129 -15.90 -1.58 -8.98
CA ASP A 129 -14.64 -2.27 -9.26
C ASP A 129 -13.63 -2.02 -8.14
N TRP A 130 -13.57 -3.00 -7.23
CA TRP A 130 -12.61 -3.03 -6.13
C TRP A 130 -11.16 -2.96 -6.59
N THR A 131 -10.81 -3.66 -7.67
CA THR A 131 -9.43 -3.76 -8.14
C THR A 131 -8.92 -2.38 -8.58
N THR A 132 -9.78 -1.61 -9.25
CA THR A 132 -9.48 -0.24 -9.67
C THR A 132 -9.29 0.69 -8.47
N ALA A 133 -10.21 0.68 -7.50
CA ALA A 133 -10.09 1.49 -6.29
C ALA A 133 -8.82 1.14 -5.50
N ALA A 134 -8.53 -0.16 -5.36
CA ALA A 134 -7.35 -0.66 -4.67
C ALA A 134 -6.06 -0.22 -5.35
N LEU A 135 -5.98 -0.37 -6.68
CA LEU A 135 -4.80 -0.03 -7.43
C LEU A 135 -4.53 1.47 -7.42
N TYR A 136 -5.57 2.31 -7.53
CA TYR A 136 -5.41 3.76 -7.47
C TYR A 136 -4.93 4.21 -6.09
N SER A 137 -5.56 3.74 -5.01
CA SER A 137 -5.14 4.07 -3.64
C SER A 137 -3.70 3.60 -3.35
N ARG A 138 -3.37 2.36 -3.75
CA ARG A 138 -2.02 1.79 -3.59
C ARG A 138 -0.96 2.56 -4.38
N MET A 139 -1.26 3.00 -5.61
CA MET A 139 -0.34 3.83 -6.39
C MET A 139 0.07 5.07 -5.59
N TRP A 140 -0.89 5.76 -4.98
CA TRP A 140 -0.61 6.93 -4.16
C TRP A 140 0.17 6.60 -2.89
N GLN A 141 -0.12 5.48 -2.23
CA GLN A 141 0.66 5.01 -1.07
C GLN A 141 2.13 4.72 -1.42
N HIS A 142 2.39 4.12 -2.59
CA HIS A 142 3.75 3.95 -3.09
C HIS A 142 4.41 5.31 -3.34
N LEU A 143 3.73 6.23 -4.04
CA LEU A 143 4.26 7.56 -4.29
C LEU A 143 4.54 8.32 -2.99
N ASP A 144 3.68 8.20 -1.98
CA ASP A 144 3.88 8.81 -0.66
C ASP A 144 5.13 8.28 0.02
N PHE A 145 5.36 6.97 -0.02
CA PHE A 145 6.58 6.39 0.52
C PHE A 145 7.82 6.81 -0.27
N MET A 146 7.83 6.59 -1.59
CA MET A 146 8.98 6.85 -2.46
C MET A 146 9.42 8.31 -2.46
N CYS A 147 8.46 9.24 -2.40
CA CYS A 147 8.72 10.67 -2.51
C CYS A 147 8.83 11.39 -1.16
N ASP A 148 8.63 10.70 -0.05
CA ASP A 148 8.81 11.22 1.31
C ASP A 148 9.90 10.41 2.03
N VAL A 149 9.51 9.48 2.90
CA VAL A 149 10.43 8.70 3.76
C VAL A 149 11.49 7.93 2.95
N GLY A 150 11.12 7.42 1.78
CA GLY A 150 11.99 6.65 0.90
C GLY A 150 12.90 7.50 0.00
N TYR A 151 12.65 8.80 -0.10
CA TYR A 151 13.29 9.68 -1.07
C TYR A 151 14.81 9.75 -0.89
N GLU A 152 15.27 9.93 0.35
CA GLU A 152 16.70 10.08 0.67
C GLU A 152 17.52 8.85 0.23
N GLN A 153 16.94 7.65 0.34
CA GLN A 153 17.58 6.42 -0.09
C GLN A 153 17.80 6.42 -1.60
N LEU A 154 16.78 6.80 -2.38
CA LEU A 154 16.85 6.77 -3.84
C LEU A 154 17.79 7.83 -4.44
N ILE A 155 17.86 9.02 -3.84
CA ILE A 155 18.73 10.10 -4.35
C ILE A 155 20.19 9.95 -3.92
N THR A 156 20.50 8.99 -3.06
CA THR A 156 21.88 8.69 -2.66
C THR A 156 22.73 8.34 -3.90
N PRO A 157 23.93 8.93 -4.06
CA PRO A 157 24.76 8.71 -5.24
C PRO A 157 24.96 7.22 -5.57
N GLY A 158 24.63 6.84 -6.80
CA GLY A 158 24.76 5.46 -7.29
C GLY A 158 23.57 4.54 -6.99
N VAL A 159 22.73 4.85 -5.99
CA VAL A 159 21.56 4.01 -5.63
C VAL A 159 20.52 4.01 -6.74
N TRP A 160 20.11 5.17 -7.25
CA TRP A 160 19.12 5.26 -8.33
C TRP A 160 19.52 4.41 -9.55
N LYS A 161 20.81 4.45 -9.93
CA LYS A 161 21.34 3.64 -11.03
C LYS A 161 21.29 2.15 -10.70
N CYS A 162 21.60 1.76 -9.47
CA CYS A 162 21.49 0.38 -9.02
C CYS A 162 20.05 -0.12 -9.09
N VAL A 163 19.12 0.59 -8.47
CA VAL A 163 17.68 0.28 -8.41
C VAL A 163 17.10 0.08 -9.81
N ASN A 164 17.44 0.94 -10.77
CA ASN A 164 16.95 0.80 -12.15
C ASN A 164 17.56 -0.35 -12.94
N ASN A 165 18.70 -0.88 -12.50
CA ASN A 165 19.33 -2.05 -13.11
C ASN A 165 18.89 -3.36 -12.47
N VAL A 166 18.05 -3.32 -11.41
CA VAL A 166 17.51 -4.54 -10.81
C VAL A 166 16.57 -5.22 -11.80
N THR A 167 16.89 -6.47 -12.13
CA THR A 167 16.09 -7.33 -12.99
C THR A 167 15.46 -8.45 -12.17
N GLY A 168 14.27 -8.94 -12.56
CA GLY A 168 13.60 -10.06 -11.87
C GLY A 168 12.48 -9.63 -10.91
N ASP A 169 12.17 -8.34 -10.83
CA ASP A 169 10.95 -7.81 -10.16
C ASP A 169 9.69 -8.54 -10.67
N ASP A 170 9.61 -8.77 -11.98
CA ASP A 170 8.50 -9.48 -12.61
C ASP A 170 8.30 -10.89 -12.03
N LEU A 171 9.36 -11.58 -11.61
CA LEU A 171 9.25 -12.91 -10.97
C LEU A 171 8.57 -12.80 -9.61
N CYS A 172 8.97 -11.82 -8.80
CA CYS A 172 8.32 -11.55 -7.52
C CYS A 172 6.84 -11.19 -7.72
N ASN A 173 6.54 -10.33 -8.71
CA ASN A 173 5.17 -9.94 -9.00
C ASN A 173 4.35 -11.12 -9.55
N SER A 174 4.87 -11.93 -10.46
CA SER A 174 4.19 -13.13 -10.97
C SER A 174 3.88 -14.13 -9.86
N ALA A 175 4.82 -14.37 -8.93
CA ALA A 175 4.58 -15.23 -7.79
C ALA A 175 3.47 -14.67 -6.88
N TYR A 176 3.46 -13.35 -6.65
CA TYR A 176 2.38 -12.69 -5.93
C TYR A 176 1.03 -12.88 -6.63
N GLN A 177 0.94 -12.65 -7.95
CA GLN A 177 -0.32 -12.82 -8.70
C GLN A 177 -0.85 -14.26 -8.68
N GLN A 178 0.05 -15.27 -8.58
CA GLN A 178 -0.35 -16.67 -8.47
C GLN A 178 -0.89 -17.04 -7.09
N GLN A 179 -0.42 -16.36 -6.04
CA GLN A 179 -0.79 -16.64 -4.65
C GLN A 179 -1.98 -15.79 -4.18
N ALA A 180 -2.07 -14.54 -4.64
CA ALA A 180 -3.10 -13.61 -4.24
C ALA A 180 -4.41 -13.91 -4.99
N ASN A 181 -5.39 -14.45 -4.29
CA ASN A 181 -6.74 -14.62 -4.82
C ASN A 181 -7.66 -13.53 -4.26
N TRP A 182 -8.03 -12.57 -5.10
CA TRP A 182 -8.94 -11.48 -4.72
C TRP A 182 -10.38 -11.94 -4.40
N THR A 183 -10.76 -13.16 -4.78
CA THR A 183 -12.02 -13.80 -4.36
C THR A 183 -11.91 -14.45 -2.97
N ASN A 184 -10.69 -14.77 -2.52
CA ASN A 184 -10.41 -15.29 -1.19
C ASN A 184 -9.44 -14.37 -0.41
N PRO A 185 -9.97 -13.36 0.31
CA PRO A 185 -9.15 -12.28 0.87
C PRO A 185 -8.12 -12.75 1.89
N ALA A 186 -8.36 -13.90 2.54
CA ALA A 186 -7.43 -14.53 3.47
C ALA A 186 -6.07 -14.89 2.83
N THR A 187 -6.04 -15.03 1.50
CA THR A 187 -4.80 -15.35 0.74
C THR A 187 -3.98 -14.13 0.39
N ILE A 188 -4.56 -12.93 0.40
CA ILE A 188 -3.91 -11.70 -0.10
C ILE A 188 -2.76 -11.30 0.83
N CYS A 189 -3.00 -11.13 2.12
CA CYS A 189 -1.96 -10.64 3.03
C CYS A 189 -0.76 -11.60 3.17
N PRO A 190 -0.94 -12.94 3.25
CA PRO A 190 0.18 -13.87 3.15
C PRO A 190 0.95 -13.75 1.82
N ALA A 191 0.24 -13.62 0.69
CA ALA A 191 0.88 -13.42 -0.61
C ALA A 191 1.69 -12.12 -0.66
N VAL A 192 1.18 -11.03 -0.06
CA VAL A 192 1.92 -9.77 0.06
C VAL A 192 3.17 -9.94 0.92
N GLN A 193 3.10 -10.64 2.05
CA GLN A 193 4.28 -10.90 2.89
C GLN A 193 5.37 -11.69 2.13
N ASN A 194 4.97 -12.64 1.28
CA ASN A 194 5.88 -13.35 0.39
C ASN A 194 6.46 -12.42 -0.69
N TYR A 195 5.63 -11.55 -1.28
CA TYR A 195 6.06 -10.56 -2.25
C TYR A 195 7.09 -9.59 -1.67
N MET A 196 6.84 -9.05 -0.47
CA MET A 196 7.76 -8.21 0.29
C MET A 196 9.11 -8.91 0.51
N SER A 197 9.07 -10.18 0.92
CA SER A 197 10.29 -10.96 1.18
C SER A 197 11.09 -11.22 -0.10
N CYS A 198 10.41 -11.46 -1.22
CA CYS A 198 11.03 -11.61 -2.53
C CYS A 198 11.70 -10.31 -2.99
N GLN A 199 10.99 -9.18 -2.93
CA GLN A 199 11.53 -7.87 -3.28
C GLN A 199 12.73 -7.52 -2.41
N LYS A 200 12.62 -7.75 -1.09
CA LYS A 200 13.75 -7.55 -0.17
C LYS A 200 14.99 -8.32 -0.62
N ALA A 201 14.85 -9.63 -0.80
CA ALA A 201 15.97 -10.50 -1.16
C ALA A 201 16.59 -10.12 -2.51
N LEU A 202 15.75 -9.73 -3.47
CA LEU A 202 16.18 -9.27 -4.79
C LEU A 202 17.03 -8.00 -4.66
N PHE A 203 16.50 -6.95 -4.05
CA PHE A 203 17.20 -5.67 -3.92
C PHE A 203 18.38 -5.72 -2.95
N ASP A 204 18.33 -6.56 -1.91
CA ASP A 204 19.48 -6.87 -1.04
C ASP A 204 20.65 -7.42 -1.89
N GLY A 205 20.36 -8.34 -2.81
CA GLY A 205 21.36 -9.00 -3.65
C GLY A 205 22.01 -8.09 -4.69
N PHE A 206 21.27 -7.11 -5.22
CA PHE A 206 21.77 -6.18 -6.23
C PHE A 206 22.39 -4.91 -5.65
N CYS A 207 21.72 -4.31 -4.65
CA CYS A 207 22.00 -2.96 -4.18
C CYS A 207 22.33 -2.88 -2.69
N GLY A 208 22.37 -4.03 -2.00
CA GLY A 208 22.69 -4.12 -0.58
C GLY A 208 21.48 -3.97 0.35
N GLN A 209 21.70 -4.31 1.61
CA GLN A 209 20.65 -4.44 2.62
C GLN A 209 19.76 -3.20 2.84
N PRO A 210 20.30 -1.95 2.82
CA PRO A 210 19.45 -0.77 2.96
C PRO A 210 18.42 -0.66 1.84
N ILE A 211 18.80 -1.00 0.61
CA ILE A 211 17.92 -0.90 -0.56
C ILE A 211 16.91 -2.05 -0.61
N GLY A 212 17.28 -3.25 -0.15
CA GLY A 212 16.28 -4.30 0.00
C GLY A 212 15.27 -4.00 1.12
N TYR A 213 15.70 -3.39 2.23
CA TYR A 213 14.74 -2.90 3.24
C TYR A 213 13.81 -1.83 2.66
N TYR A 214 14.35 -0.87 1.90
CA TYR A 214 13.56 0.11 1.16
C TYR A 214 12.52 -0.54 0.24
N ALA A 215 12.91 -1.51 -0.59
CA ALA A 215 12.01 -2.19 -1.52
C ALA A 215 10.90 -2.97 -0.79
N CYS A 216 11.24 -3.56 0.36
CA CYS A 216 10.27 -4.20 1.22
C CYS A 216 9.25 -3.20 1.80
N GLU A 217 9.72 -2.06 2.32
CA GLU A 217 8.88 -1.02 2.91
C GLU A 217 7.97 -0.36 1.87
N ASP A 218 8.45 -0.16 0.64
CA ASP A 218 7.63 0.32 -0.47
C ASP A 218 6.41 -0.59 -0.70
N VAL A 219 6.65 -1.90 -0.79
CA VAL A 219 5.55 -2.89 -0.87
C VAL A 219 4.68 -2.84 0.40
N ARG A 220 5.26 -2.80 1.59
CA ARG A 220 4.50 -2.74 2.85
C ARG A 220 3.52 -1.55 2.86
N MET A 221 3.99 -0.38 2.42
CA MET A 221 3.19 0.84 2.40
C MET A 221 2.03 0.75 1.41
N GLY A 222 2.26 0.22 0.21
CA GLY A 222 1.21 0.02 -0.80
C GLY A 222 0.11 -0.98 -0.43
N TYR A 223 0.32 -1.82 0.57
CA TYR A 223 -0.66 -2.80 1.04
C TYR A 223 -1.06 -2.63 2.52
N GLY A 224 -0.43 -1.71 3.25
CA GLY A 224 -0.63 -1.52 4.69
C GLY A 224 -2.04 -1.08 5.06
N GLY A 225 -2.73 -0.39 4.14
CA GLY A 225 -4.14 -0.04 4.31
C GLY A 225 -5.09 -1.25 4.34
N PHE A 226 -4.67 -2.40 3.81
CA PHE A 226 -5.47 -3.63 3.77
C PHE A 226 -4.91 -4.75 4.68
N CYS A 227 -3.60 -4.75 4.91
CA CYS A 227 -2.90 -5.77 5.67
C CYS A 227 -2.14 -5.18 6.86
N GLU A 228 -2.76 -5.18 8.05
CA GLU A 228 -2.26 -4.49 9.26
C GLU A 228 -0.98 -5.11 9.86
N ASN A 229 -0.69 -6.39 9.56
CA ASN A 229 0.40 -7.16 10.16
C ASN A 229 1.59 -7.43 9.22
N LEU A 230 1.70 -6.71 8.10
CA LEU A 230 2.87 -6.81 7.23
C LEU A 230 4.11 -6.26 7.91
N ARG A 231 5.23 -6.96 7.81
CA ARG A 231 6.51 -6.54 8.42
C ARG A 231 7.68 -6.82 7.48
N CYS A 232 8.58 -5.85 7.36
CA CYS A 232 9.88 -6.07 6.76
C CYS A 232 10.82 -6.67 7.79
N LEU A 233 10.92 -8.01 7.76
CA LEU A 233 11.83 -8.73 8.63
C LEU A 233 13.27 -8.46 8.19
N VAL A 234 14.11 -8.05 9.14
CA VAL A 234 15.55 -8.08 8.96
C VAL A 234 15.92 -9.56 8.93
N GLN A 235 16.07 -10.14 7.73
CA GLN A 235 16.58 -11.50 7.63
C GLN A 235 17.99 -11.49 8.22
N ALA A 236 18.23 -12.29 9.27
CA ALA A 236 19.59 -12.67 9.62
C ALA A 236 20.19 -13.29 8.36
N ALA A 237 21.31 -12.76 7.88
CA ALA A 237 21.87 -13.10 6.58
C ALA A 237 22.08 -14.61 6.43
N ASN A 238 21.11 -15.31 5.85
CA ASN A 238 21.36 -16.60 5.23
C ASN A 238 22.04 -16.30 3.89
N ARG A 239 23.33 -16.01 3.97
CA ARG A 239 24.23 -15.99 2.82
C ARG A 239 23.99 -17.30 2.06
N PRO A 240 23.68 -17.28 0.76
CA PRO A 240 23.60 -18.50 -0.03
C PRO A 240 24.93 -19.21 0.12
N THR A 241 24.93 -20.39 0.74
CA THR A 241 26.09 -21.27 0.67
C THR A 241 26.16 -21.72 -0.78
N THR A 242 27.06 -21.10 -1.54
CA THR A 242 27.58 -21.69 -2.77
C THR A 242 28.20 -23.02 -2.38
N LYS A 243 27.42 -24.10 -2.42
CA LYS A 243 27.97 -25.45 -2.54
C LYS A 243 28.35 -25.61 -4.00
N SER A 244 29.67 -25.61 -4.19
CA SER A 244 30.37 -26.05 -5.39
C SER A 244 29.75 -27.31 -5.99
N THR A 245 29.57 -27.25 -7.31
CA THR A 245 29.25 -28.34 -8.23
C THR A 245 30.30 -29.49 -8.11
N PRO A 246 29.97 -30.72 -8.57
CA PRO A 246 30.70 -31.96 -8.30
C PRO A 246 32.16 -31.96 -8.76
#